data_AF-A0A9E3JQV8-F1
#
_entry.id   AF-A0A9E3JQV8-F1
#
_cell.length_a   1.000
_cell.length_b   1.000
_cell.length_c   1.000
_cell.angle_alpha   90.00
_cell.angle_beta   90.00
_cell.angle_gamma   90.00
#
_symmetry.space_group_name_H-M   'P 1'
#
loop_
_entity.id
_entity.type
_entity.pdbx_description
1 polymer ?
#
loop_
_entity_poly.entity_id
_entity_poly.type
_entity_poly.pdbx_seq_one_letter_code
_entity_poly.pdbx_strand_id
1 'polypeptide(L)'
;MRVERRFFPDRTRILFFDLEYYVPPEDRARPTPSGMRFSPHLPSHRLLGGAFLTYLPMLDRVASRQAFWAWSHADEATMLRGICAHLQATWKPYADARQEGTPILAGIGIGHSDVPCLATRIAQHGVMDPVQAHDLLYGCRQLDLGVASFGQFALNHPYFAYPKTKRQLYEKYVDGKRIDPGRAVWDLYDRGDHAAIEARCGEEVEDALAIYRAMCEAKHRNDAGLKRLKQLRRRLAPVAS
;
A
#
# COMPACT_ATOMS: atom_id res chain seq x y z
N MET A 1 23.38 20.69 -18.15
CA MET A 1 22.50 20.94 -16.99
C MET A 1 22.54 19.74 -16.07
N ARG A 2 23.10 19.87 -14.85
CA ARG A 2 22.94 18.85 -13.81
C ARG A 2 21.50 18.94 -13.33
N VAL A 3 20.75 17.84 -13.42
CA VAL A 3 19.46 17.73 -12.74
C VAL A 3 19.77 17.85 -11.24
N GLU A 4 19.47 19.01 -10.64
CA GLU A 4 19.46 19.15 -9.20
C GLU A 4 18.60 18.03 -8.62
N ARG A 5 19.11 17.33 -7.60
CA ARG A 5 18.43 16.15 -7.06
C ARG A 5 17.10 16.58 -6.45
N ARG A 6 16.04 16.28 -7.19
CA ARG A 6 14.61 16.47 -6.91
C ARG A 6 14.07 15.72 -5.67
N PHE A 7 14.91 14.97 -4.97
CA PHE A 7 14.53 14.11 -3.85
C PHE A 7 15.64 14.13 -2.79
N PHE A 8 15.25 14.12 -1.51
CA PHE A 8 16.15 14.22 -0.36
C PHE A 8 16.17 12.89 0.41
N PRO A 9 17.34 12.24 0.60
CA PRO A 9 17.39 10.88 1.12
C PRO A 9 16.73 10.66 2.49
N ASP A 10 16.82 11.63 3.38
CA ASP A 10 16.30 11.60 4.75
C ASP A 10 14.83 12.06 4.87
N ARG A 11 14.26 12.62 3.78
CA ARG A 11 12.90 13.20 3.79
C ARG A 11 11.96 12.54 2.80
N THR A 12 12.47 11.98 1.71
CA THR A 12 11.66 11.20 0.78
C THR A 12 11.15 9.95 1.49
N ARG A 13 9.84 9.82 1.62
CA ARG A 13 9.14 8.80 2.41
C ARG A 13 8.08 8.09 1.57
N ILE A 14 7.95 6.80 1.80
CA ILE A 14 6.80 5.99 1.40
C ILE A 14 6.18 5.45 2.69
N LEU A 15 4.88 5.64 2.85
CA LEU A 15 4.12 5.03 3.94
C LEU A 15 3.41 3.80 3.40
N PHE A 16 3.89 2.62 3.80
CA PHE A 16 3.21 1.37 3.57
C PHE A 16 2.18 1.14 4.65
N PHE A 17 0.98 0.71 4.28
CA PHE A 17 -0.04 0.37 5.26
C PHE A 17 -1.02 -0.67 4.70
N ASP A 18 -1.68 -1.33 5.63
CA ASP A 18 -2.78 -2.26 5.40
C ASP A 18 -3.81 -2.04 6.51
N LEU A 19 -5.09 -2.19 6.19
CA LEU A 19 -6.20 -1.95 7.10
C LEU A 19 -7.06 -3.21 7.21
N GLU A 20 -7.57 -3.45 8.41
CA GLU A 20 -8.41 -4.59 8.70
C GLU A 20 -9.86 -4.18 8.96
N TYR A 21 -10.76 -5.02 8.48
CA TYR A 21 -12.19 -4.73 8.44
C TYR A 21 -13.03 -5.83 9.03
N TYR A 22 -14.09 -5.45 9.73
CA TYR A 22 -15.10 -6.37 10.23
C TYR A 22 -16.40 -6.27 9.45
N VAL A 23 -16.93 -7.45 9.09
CA VAL A 23 -18.25 -7.64 8.49
C VAL A 23 -19.07 -8.54 9.42
N PRO A 24 -20.23 -8.09 9.90
CA PRO A 24 -21.05 -8.90 10.79
C PRO A 24 -21.66 -10.09 10.04
N PRO A 25 -21.97 -11.22 10.73
CA PRO A 25 -22.39 -12.47 10.09
C PRO A 25 -23.52 -12.33 9.06
N GLU A 26 -24.52 -11.49 9.36
CA GLU A 26 -25.67 -11.21 8.49
C GLU A 26 -25.29 -10.63 7.12
N ASP A 27 -24.17 -9.92 7.04
CA ASP A 27 -23.69 -9.26 5.83
C ASP A 27 -22.64 -10.07 5.06
N ARG A 28 -22.08 -11.15 5.64
CA ARG A 28 -21.00 -11.95 5.03
C ARG A 28 -21.45 -12.66 3.74
N ALA A 29 -22.73 -13.00 3.65
CA ALA A 29 -23.33 -13.66 2.49
C ALA A 29 -23.73 -12.69 1.36
N ARG A 30 -23.67 -11.36 1.60
CA ARG A 30 -24.15 -10.35 0.64
C ARG A 30 -23.43 -10.49 -0.71
N PRO A 31 -24.14 -10.56 -1.85
CA PRO A 31 -23.49 -10.59 -3.16
C PRO A 31 -22.82 -9.26 -3.45
N THR A 32 -21.55 -9.29 -3.87
CA THR A 32 -20.82 -8.09 -4.30
C THR A 32 -20.06 -8.36 -5.60
N PRO A 33 -19.99 -7.40 -6.54
CA PRO A 33 -19.36 -7.63 -7.85
C PRO A 33 -17.87 -8.01 -7.78
N SER A 34 -17.12 -7.42 -6.85
CA SER A 34 -15.67 -7.61 -6.71
C SER A 34 -15.27 -8.64 -5.66
N GLY A 35 -16.23 -9.28 -4.98
CA GLY A 35 -15.96 -10.15 -3.83
C GLY A 35 -15.65 -9.42 -2.52
N MET A 36 -15.42 -8.10 -2.56
CA MET A 36 -15.28 -7.25 -1.38
C MET A 36 -16.62 -7.16 -0.64
N ARG A 37 -16.71 -7.76 0.56
CA ARG A 37 -17.95 -7.73 1.37
C ARG A 37 -18.05 -6.51 2.26
N PHE A 38 -16.91 -5.99 2.71
CA PHE A 38 -16.89 -4.79 3.53
C PHE A 38 -17.41 -3.57 2.74
N SER A 39 -18.17 -2.70 3.41
CA SER A 39 -18.58 -1.40 2.90
C SER A 39 -18.41 -0.37 4.01
N PRO A 40 -17.61 0.69 3.81
CA PRO A 40 -17.45 1.72 4.83
C PRO A 40 -18.72 2.55 5.04
N HIS A 41 -19.69 2.47 4.12
CA HIS A 41 -20.97 3.19 4.21
C HIS A 41 -21.98 2.52 5.14
N LEU A 42 -21.81 1.25 5.47
CA LEU A 42 -22.72 0.52 6.35
C LEU A 42 -22.29 0.73 7.81
N PRO A 43 -23.17 1.23 8.70
CA PRO A 43 -22.82 1.45 10.10
C PRO A 43 -22.44 0.17 10.86
N SER A 44 -23.01 -0.97 10.48
CA SER A 44 -22.73 -2.28 11.06
C SER A 44 -21.33 -2.81 10.70
N HIS A 45 -20.74 -2.30 9.63
CA HIS A 45 -19.38 -2.60 9.20
C HIS A 45 -18.40 -1.70 9.93
N ARG A 46 -17.29 -2.26 10.40
CA ARG A 46 -16.32 -1.54 11.25
C ARG A 46 -14.91 -1.58 10.66
N LEU A 47 -14.21 -0.45 10.73
CA LEU A 47 -12.76 -0.44 10.61
C LEU A 47 -12.18 -0.95 11.93
N LEU A 48 -11.42 -2.04 11.87
CA LEU A 48 -10.78 -2.60 13.05
C LEU A 48 -9.48 -1.88 13.39
N GLY A 49 -8.80 -1.33 12.39
CA GLY A 49 -7.50 -0.70 12.55
C GLY A 49 -6.57 -1.03 11.40
N GLY A 50 -5.27 -0.93 11.65
CA GLY A 50 -4.25 -1.31 10.68
C GLY A 50 -2.83 -1.03 11.14
N ALA A 51 -1.89 -1.55 10.36
CA ALA A 51 -0.46 -1.37 10.54
C ALA A 51 0.11 -0.38 9.52
N PHE A 52 1.14 0.36 9.93
CA PHE A 52 1.76 1.44 9.17
C PHE A 52 3.28 1.36 9.29
N LEU A 53 3.97 1.47 8.16
CA LEU A 53 5.43 1.44 8.06
C LEU A 53 5.92 2.61 7.20
N THR A 54 6.74 3.48 7.79
CA THR A 54 7.38 4.58 7.07
C THR A 54 8.75 4.13 6.58
N TYR A 55 8.97 4.22 5.28
CA TYR A 55 10.19 3.80 4.60
C TYR A 55 10.88 4.97 3.90
N LEU A 56 12.20 5.01 3.98
CA LEU A 56 13.08 5.99 3.31
C LEU A 56 13.75 5.31 2.11
N PRO A 57 13.15 5.36 0.90
CA PRO A 57 13.59 4.56 -0.24
C PRO A 57 15.01 4.86 -0.73
N MET A 58 15.49 6.08 -0.56
CA MET A 58 16.84 6.46 -0.99
C MET A 58 17.94 5.99 -0.03
N LEU A 59 17.57 5.61 1.19
CA LEU A 59 18.48 5.09 2.22
C LEU A 59 18.27 3.60 2.47
N ASP A 60 17.31 2.98 1.78
CA ASP A 60 16.87 1.60 2.00
C ASP A 60 16.59 1.29 3.48
N ARG A 61 15.92 2.21 4.18
CA ARG A 61 15.77 2.16 5.64
C ARG A 61 14.32 2.33 6.07
N VAL A 62 13.87 1.47 6.98
CA VAL A 62 12.61 1.66 7.72
C VAL A 62 12.82 2.71 8.81
N ALA A 63 12.01 3.78 8.79
CA ALA A 63 12.08 4.87 9.74
C ALA A 63 11.21 4.61 10.99
N SER A 64 10.02 4.06 10.81
CA SER A 64 9.09 3.82 11.91
C SER A 64 8.06 2.76 11.57
N ARG A 65 7.53 2.12 12.60
CA ARG A 65 6.34 1.25 12.57
C ARG A 65 5.33 1.79 13.56
N GLN A 66 4.08 1.85 13.17
CA GLN A 66 2.95 2.22 14.03
C GLN A 66 1.77 1.32 13.72
N ALA A 67 0.90 1.14 14.70
CA ALA A 67 -0.35 0.42 14.51
C ALA A 67 -1.44 1.10 15.33
N PHE A 68 -2.66 1.06 14.81
CA PHE A 68 -3.84 1.67 15.41
C PHE A 68 -4.96 0.64 15.39
N TRP A 69 -5.56 0.37 16.55
CA TRP A 69 -6.52 -0.72 16.69
C TRP A 69 -7.73 -0.30 17.53
N ALA A 70 -8.92 -0.74 17.13
CA ALA A 70 -10.17 -0.36 17.75
C ALA A 70 -10.25 -0.77 19.24
N TRP A 71 -9.58 -1.86 19.62
CA TRP A 71 -9.48 -2.32 21.02
C TRP A 71 -8.40 -1.58 21.84
N SER A 72 -7.59 -0.75 21.21
CA SER A 72 -6.58 0.11 21.86
C SER A 72 -7.06 1.56 22.02
N HIS A 73 -8.30 1.86 21.62
CA HIS A 73 -8.90 3.19 21.67
C HIS A 73 -10.31 3.13 22.24
N ALA A 74 -10.80 4.27 22.76
CA ALA A 74 -12.13 4.35 23.34
C ALA A 74 -13.24 4.13 22.29
N ASP A 75 -13.02 4.63 21.08
CA ASP A 75 -13.94 4.51 19.95
C ASP A 75 -13.18 4.58 18.62
N GLU A 76 -13.90 4.29 17.53
CA GLU A 76 -13.34 4.32 16.18
C GLU A 76 -12.90 5.74 15.77
N ALA A 77 -13.61 6.78 16.21
CA ALA A 77 -13.26 8.17 15.92
C ALA A 77 -11.89 8.55 16.52
N THR A 78 -11.58 8.06 17.71
CA THR A 78 -10.31 8.29 18.40
C THR A 78 -9.17 7.55 17.72
N MET A 79 -9.40 6.32 17.28
CA MET A 79 -8.44 5.58 16.44
C MET A 79 -8.16 6.32 15.12
N LEU A 80 -9.20 6.77 14.42
CA LEU A 80 -9.08 7.54 13.17
C LEU A 80 -8.32 8.85 13.38
N ARG A 81 -8.55 9.58 14.49
CA ARG A 81 -7.74 10.76 14.85
C ARG A 81 -6.25 10.40 14.98
N GLY A 82 -5.94 9.27 15.60
CA GLY A 82 -4.56 8.76 15.71
C GLY A 82 -3.93 8.49 14.34
N ILE A 83 -4.66 7.80 13.45
CA ILE A 83 -4.23 7.54 12.07
C ILE A 83 -4.00 8.86 11.31
N CYS A 84 -4.96 9.79 11.36
CA CYS A 84 -4.83 11.10 10.72
C CYS A 84 -3.61 11.88 11.23
N ALA A 85 -3.38 11.89 12.54
CA ALA A 85 -2.22 12.56 13.13
C ALA A 85 -0.89 11.92 12.67
N HIS A 86 -0.83 10.59 12.58
CA HIS A 86 0.35 9.88 12.07
C HIS A 86 0.63 10.22 10.60
N LEU A 87 -0.41 10.22 9.79
CA LEU A 87 -0.39 10.60 8.39
C LEU A 87 0.12 12.05 8.23
N GLN A 88 -0.46 13.01 8.94
CA GLN A 88 -0.01 14.42 8.98
C GLN A 88 1.46 14.56 9.39
N ALA A 89 1.89 13.84 10.44
CA ALA A 89 3.27 13.88 10.92
C ALA A 89 4.26 13.31 9.89
N THR A 90 3.85 12.29 9.14
CA THR A 90 4.64 11.71 8.05
C THR A 90 4.89 12.73 6.94
N TRP A 91 3.95 13.65 6.73
CA TRP A 91 3.98 14.65 5.65
C TRP A 91 4.51 16.02 6.04
N LYS A 92 4.59 16.34 7.33
CA LYS A 92 5.15 17.61 7.82
C LYS A 92 6.45 18.05 7.12
N PRO A 93 7.41 17.17 6.78
CA PRO A 93 8.61 17.57 6.05
C PRO A 93 8.37 18.17 4.65
N TYR A 94 7.25 17.85 4.00
CA TYR A 94 6.88 18.29 2.66
C TYR A 94 6.07 19.59 2.61
N ALA A 95 5.74 20.19 3.76
CA ALA A 95 4.99 21.45 3.81
C ALA A 95 5.81 22.68 3.34
N ASP A 96 7.12 22.53 3.16
CA ASP A 96 8.00 23.56 2.63
C ASP A 96 7.91 23.60 1.10
N ALA A 97 7.38 24.70 0.55
CA ALA A 97 7.21 24.90 -0.89
C ALA A 97 8.51 24.88 -1.72
N ARG A 98 9.68 24.95 -1.06
CA ARG A 98 10.99 24.80 -1.71
C ARG A 98 11.41 23.34 -1.90
N GLN A 99 10.65 22.40 -1.34
CA GLN A 99 10.92 20.97 -1.48
C GLN A 99 10.07 20.38 -2.60
N GLU A 100 10.73 19.94 -3.67
CA GLU A 100 10.07 19.10 -4.67
C GLU A 100 9.97 17.66 -4.14
N GLY A 101 8.76 17.11 -4.14
CA GLY A 101 8.46 15.74 -3.70
C GLY A 101 7.02 15.64 -3.22
N THR A 102 6.34 14.54 -3.54
CA THR A 102 4.99 14.28 -3.03
C THR A 102 5.06 13.08 -2.10
N PRO A 103 4.39 13.12 -0.94
CA PRO A 103 4.26 11.93 -0.12
C PRO A 103 3.58 10.79 -0.87
N ILE A 104 4.00 9.57 -0.57
CA ILE A 104 3.53 8.35 -1.22
C ILE A 104 2.86 7.47 -0.19
N LEU A 105 1.59 7.15 -0.44
CA LEU A 105 0.84 6.08 0.22
C LEU A 105 1.02 4.81 -0.62
N ALA A 106 1.41 3.71 -0.01
CA ALA A 106 1.67 2.46 -0.71
C ALA A 106 1.07 1.25 0.03
N GLY A 107 0.79 0.19 -0.73
CA GLY A 107 0.24 -1.06 -0.21
C GLY A 107 -0.36 -1.87 -1.34
N ILE A 108 -1.09 -2.94 -1.01
CA ILE A 108 -1.71 -3.82 -1.99
C ILE A 108 -3.21 -3.56 -1.98
N GLY A 109 -3.76 -2.96 -3.04
CA GLY A 109 -5.18 -2.67 -3.12
C GLY A 109 -5.63 -1.34 -2.50
N ILE A 110 -4.72 -0.57 -1.90
CA ILE A 110 -5.04 0.66 -1.16
C ILE A 110 -5.91 1.66 -1.93
N GLY A 111 -5.76 1.73 -3.25
CA GLY A 111 -6.44 2.73 -4.08
C GLY A 111 -7.93 2.44 -4.28
N HIS A 112 -8.36 1.19 -4.09
CA HIS A 112 -9.74 0.78 -4.24
C HIS A 112 -10.39 0.30 -2.93
N SER A 113 -9.61 0.06 -1.87
CA SER A 113 -10.11 -0.31 -0.54
C SER A 113 -9.76 0.74 0.52
N ASP A 114 -8.48 0.86 0.88
CA ASP A 114 -8.08 1.41 2.16
C ASP A 114 -8.15 2.93 2.20
N VAL A 115 -7.70 3.60 1.14
CA VAL A 115 -7.81 5.06 1.03
C VAL A 115 -9.29 5.50 0.96
N PRO A 116 -10.15 4.91 0.10
CA PRO A 116 -11.58 5.21 0.12
C PRO A 116 -12.27 4.90 1.45
N CYS A 117 -11.85 3.85 2.16
CA CYS A 117 -12.36 3.52 3.49
C CYS A 117 -12.03 4.63 4.49
N LEU A 118 -10.76 5.02 4.61
CA LEU A 118 -10.34 6.10 5.51
C LEU A 118 -11.11 7.38 5.21
N ALA A 119 -11.20 7.79 3.95
CA ALA A 119 -11.93 9.00 3.56
C ALA A 119 -13.40 8.95 4.03
N THR A 120 -14.06 7.82 3.82
CA THR A 120 -15.46 7.62 4.19
C THR A 120 -15.66 7.63 5.71
N ARG A 121 -14.82 6.90 6.45
CA ARG A 121 -14.94 6.78 7.91
C ARG A 121 -14.57 8.08 8.62
N ILE A 122 -13.56 8.80 8.13
CA ILE A 122 -13.23 10.15 8.62
C ILE A 122 -14.45 11.07 8.52
N ALA A 123 -15.12 11.07 7.36
CA ALA A 123 -16.31 11.90 7.14
C ALA A 123 -17.49 11.47 8.04
N GLN A 124 -17.80 10.18 8.11
CA GLN A 124 -18.91 9.66 8.93
C GLN A 124 -18.74 9.96 10.42
N HIS A 125 -17.51 9.89 10.94
CA HIS A 125 -17.21 10.16 12.35
C HIS A 125 -16.90 11.64 12.63
N GLY A 126 -16.95 12.52 11.62
CA GLY A 126 -16.63 13.93 11.79
C GLY A 126 -15.21 14.18 12.31
N VAL A 127 -14.26 13.30 11.97
CA VAL A 127 -12.88 13.32 12.51
C VAL A 127 -12.08 14.50 11.96
N MET A 128 -12.36 14.91 10.72
CA MET A 128 -11.66 15.97 10.01
C MET A 128 -12.62 16.60 8.99
N ASP A 129 -12.41 17.88 8.67
CA ASP A 129 -13.12 18.55 7.59
C ASP A 129 -12.93 17.79 6.25
N PRO A 130 -13.96 17.65 5.40
CA PRO A 130 -13.85 16.90 4.14
C PRO A 130 -12.78 17.42 3.18
N VAL A 131 -12.53 18.73 3.11
CA VAL A 131 -11.48 19.30 2.25
C VAL A 131 -10.11 18.93 2.82
N GLN A 132 -9.94 19.07 4.13
CA GLN A 132 -8.70 18.65 4.79
C GLN A 132 -8.45 17.14 4.61
N ALA A 133 -9.46 16.30 4.79
CA ALA A 133 -9.36 14.85 4.58
C ALA A 133 -9.03 14.50 3.12
N HIS A 134 -9.60 15.25 2.17
CA HIS A 134 -9.26 15.13 0.76
C HIS A 134 -7.77 15.43 0.51
N ASP A 135 -7.30 16.60 0.96
CA ASP A 135 -5.91 17.03 0.77
C ASP A 135 -4.93 16.05 1.42
N LEU A 136 -5.32 15.50 2.56
CA LEU A 136 -4.59 14.49 3.31
C LEU A 136 -4.38 13.20 2.51
N LEU A 137 -5.48 12.60 2.05
CA LEU A 137 -5.48 11.26 1.47
C LEU A 137 -5.23 11.25 -0.04
N TYR A 138 -5.82 12.22 -0.75
CA TYR A 138 -5.78 12.31 -2.21
C TYR A 138 -4.72 13.29 -2.72
N GLY A 139 -4.23 14.20 -1.86
CA GLY A 139 -3.03 14.99 -2.16
C GLY A 139 -1.76 14.13 -2.25
N CYS A 140 -1.79 12.93 -1.69
CA CYS A 140 -0.72 11.94 -1.80
C CYS A 140 -0.70 11.25 -3.16
N ARG A 141 0.49 10.89 -3.64
CA ARG A 141 0.60 9.89 -4.70
C ARG A 141 0.27 8.52 -4.11
N GLN A 142 -0.55 7.75 -4.79
CA GLN A 142 -0.89 6.40 -4.38
C GLN A 142 -0.13 5.39 -5.24
N LEU A 143 0.63 4.52 -4.57
CA LEU A 143 1.37 3.42 -5.17
C LEU A 143 0.71 2.10 -4.78
N ASP A 144 -0.34 1.73 -5.51
CA ASP A 144 -0.93 0.40 -5.40
C ASP A 144 -0.02 -0.62 -6.09
N LEU A 145 0.58 -1.53 -5.32
CA LEU A 145 1.56 -2.50 -5.82
C LEU A 145 0.95 -3.50 -6.82
N GLY A 146 -0.34 -3.83 -6.68
CA GLY A 146 -1.03 -4.69 -7.63
C GLY A 146 -1.11 -4.03 -9.01
N VAL A 147 -1.36 -2.73 -9.04
CA VAL A 147 -1.37 -1.94 -10.29
C VAL A 147 0.05 -1.70 -10.78
N ALA A 148 0.95 -1.20 -9.93
CA ALA A 148 2.30 -0.80 -10.34
C ALA A 148 3.15 -1.96 -10.88
N SER A 149 2.84 -3.20 -10.51
CA SER A 149 3.62 -4.38 -10.89
C SER A 149 3.17 -5.06 -12.18
N PHE A 150 2.05 -4.68 -12.81
CA PHE A 150 1.45 -5.50 -13.89
C PHE A 150 2.44 -5.80 -15.03
N GLY A 151 3.30 -4.83 -15.39
CA GLY A 151 4.27 -4.94 -16.48
C GLY A 151 5.50 -5.80 -16.15
N GLN A 152 5.61 -6.26 -14.90
CA GLN A 152 6.66 -7.17 -14.46
C GLN A 152 6.22 -8.64 -14.51
N PHE A 153 4.97 -8.92 -14.88
CA PHE A 153 4.45 -10.27 -15.09
C PHE A 153 4.41 -10.58 -16.58
N ALA A 154 4.49 -11.87 -16.92
CA ALA A 154 4.24 -12.31 -18.27
C ALA A 154 2.83 -11.88 -18.71
N LEU A 155 2.74 -11.34 -19.92
CA LEU A 155 1.48 -11.00 -20.54
C LEU A 155 0.97 -12.20 -21.32
N ASN A 156 -0.25 -12.62 -21.02
CA ASN A 156 -0.94 -13.67 -21.78
C ASN A 156 -1.71 -13.09 -22.97
N HIS A 157 -1.71 -11.77 -23.13
CA HIS A 157 -2.36 -11.05 -24.23
C HIS A 157 -1.52 -9.83 -24.65
N PRO A 158 -1.38 -9.51 -25.96
CA PRO A 158 -0.47 -8.46 -26.43
C PRO A 158 -0.76 -7.04 -25.92
N TYR A 159 -2.05 -6.71 -25.72
CA TYR A 159 -2.49 -5.35 -25.38
C TYR A 159 -3.34 -5.30 -24.11
N PHE A 160 -3.29 -6.35 -23.29
CA PHE A 160 -4.05 -6.39 -22.06
C PHE A 160 -3.19 -6.89 -20.90
N ALA A 161 -3.09 -6.05 -19.88
CA ALA A 161 -2.51 -6.40 -18.62
C ALA A 161 -3.50 -6.02 -17.52
N TYR A 162 -3.73 -6.95 -16.60
CA TYR A 162 -4.60 -6.73 -15.46
C TYR A 162 -3.77 -6.50 -14.19
N PRO A 163 -4.21 -5.61 -13.28
CA PRO A 163 -3.62 -5.48 -11.94
C PRO A 163 -3.49 -6.83 -11.24
N LYS A 164 -2.44 -6.99 -10.45
CA LYS A 164 -2.11 -8.26 -9.83
C LYS A 164 -2.74 -8.39 -8.46
N THR A 165 -3.24 -9.58 -8.17
CA THR A 165 -3.78 -9.90 -6.85
C THR A 165 -2.65 -10.01 -5.83
N LYS A 166 -2.96 -9.82 -4.54
CA LYS A 166 -2.03 -10.07 -3.43
C LYS A 166 -1.32 -11.42 -3.56
N ARG A 167 -2.09 -12.45 -3.95
CA ARG A 167 -1.56 -13.79 -4.21
C ARG A 167 -0.50 -13.84 -5.29
N GLN A 168 -0.76 -13.23 -6.44
CA GLN A 168 0.22 -13.21 -7.53
C GLN A 168 1.49 -12.43 -7.16
N LEU A 169 1.37 -11.39 -6.33
CA LEU A 169 2.53 -10.66 -5.81
C LEU A 169 3.36 -11.53 -4.88
N TYR A 170 2.73 -12.23 -3.93
CA TYR A 170 3.44 -13.13 -3.01
C TYR A 170 4.11 -14.27 -3.75
N GLU A 171 3.40 -14.97 -4.64
CA GLU A 171 3.96 -16.06 -5.45
C GLU A 171 5.20 -15.64 -6.26
N LYS A 172 5.28 -14.37 -6.67
CA LYS A 172 6.40 -13.85 -7.45
C LYS A 172 7.56 -13.31 -6.61
N TYR A 173 7.26 -12.66 -5.48
CA TYR A 173 8.25 -11.84 -4.76
C TYR A 173 8.52 -12.28 -3.32
N VAL A 174 7.66 -13.12 -2.72
CA VAL A 174 7.77 -13.54 -1.33
C VAL A 174 7.71 -15.07 -1.28
N ASP A 175 8.88 -15.71 -1.31
CA ASP A 175 8.99 -17.16 -1.40
C ASP A 175 8.37 -17.85 -0.16
N GLY A 176 7.61 -18.93 -0.39
CA GLY A 176 7.00 -19.73 0.67
C GLY A 176 5.90 -19.06 1.50
N LYS A 177 5.44 -17.84 1.17
CA LYS A 177 4.39 -17.15 1.96
C LYS A 177 3.06 -17.89 1.87
N ARG A 178 2.52 -18.27 3.03
CA ARG A 178 1.14 -18.78 3.13
C ARG A 178 0.17 -17.61 3.04
N ILE A 179 -0.85 -17.75 2.19
CA ILE A 179 -1.88 -16.73 2.01
C ILE A 179 -3.11 -17.16 2.75
N ASP A 180 -3.37 -16.49 3.84
CA ASP A 180 -4.61 -16.69 4.55
C ASP A 180 -5.72 -15.87 3.88
N PRO A 181 -6.96 -16.39 3.80
CA PRO A 181 -8.09 -15.62 3.28
C PRO A 181 -8.31 -14.38 4.13
N GLY A 182 -8.56 -13.22 3.51
CA GLY A 182 -8.90 -11.99 4.25
C GLY A 182 -10.15 -12.12 5.12
N ARG A 183 -11.06 -13.06 4.80
CA ARG A 183 -12.24 -13.36 5.63
C ARG A 183 -11.90 -14.01 6.97
N ALA A 184 -10.71 -14.60 7.12
CA ALA A 184 -10.28 -15.21 8.38
C ALA A 184 -10.20 -14.19 9.52
N VAL A 185 -10.02 -12.91 9.20
CA VAL A 185 -10.00 -11.80 10.16
C VAL A 185 -11.34 -11.68 10.90
N TRP A 186 -12.45 -11.98 10.22
CA TRP A 186 -13.78 -11.93 10.84
C TRP A 186 -13.93 -13.01 11.92
N ASP A 187 -13.47 -14.24 11.63
CA ASP A 187 -13.52 -15.33 12.58
C ASP A 187 -12.54 -15.12 13.76
N LEU A 188 -11.38 -14.49 13.51
CA LEU A 188 -10.46 -14.08 14.58
C LEU A 188 -11.09 -13.03 15.48
N TYR A 189 -11.74 -12.04 14.88
CA TYR A 189 -12.42 -10.98 15.62
C TYR A 189 -13.60 -11.52 16.45
N ASP A 190 -14.42 -12.40 15.87
CA ASP A 190 -15.53 -13.05 16.58
C ASP A 190 -15.07 -13.85 17.81
N ARG A 191 -13.84 -14.41 17.76
CA ARG A 191 -13.22 -15.15 18.86
C ARG A 191 -12.43 -14.26 19.83
N GLY A 192 -12.34 -12.95 19.58
CA GLY A 192 -11.55 -12.02 20.37
C GLY A 192 -10.03 -12.19 20.22
N ASP A 193 -9.56 -12.88 19.18
CA ASP A 193 -8.13 -13.09 18.92
C ASP A 193 -7.52 -11.89 18.20
N HIS A 194 -7.46 -10.78 18.92
CA HIS A 194 -6.93 -9.51 18.41
C HIS A 194 -5.44 -9.62 18.08
N ALA A 195 -4.67 -10.33 18.89
CA ALA A 195 -3.23 -10.49 18.69
C ALA A 195 -2.90 -11.16 17.35
N ALA A 196 -3.69 -12.16 16.93
CA ALA A 196 -3.51 -12.77 15.61
C ALA A 196 -3.84 -11.80 14.46
N ILE A 197 -4.82 -10.91 14.62
CA ILE A 197 -5.13 -9.88 13.62
C ILE A 197 -3.96 -8.89 13.52
N GLU A 198 -3.44 -8.42 14.64
CA GLU A 198 -2.31 -7.48 14.67
C GLU A 198 -1.06 -8.07 14.01
N ALA A 199 -0.72 -9.32 14.38
CA ALA A 199 0.45 -10.01 13.84
C ALA A 199 0.34 -10.16 12.31
N ARG A 200 -0.82 -10.60 11.82
CA ARG A 200 -1.07 -10.76 10.38
C ARG A 200 -0.95 -9.44 9.63
N CYS A 201 -1.65 -8.40 10.06
CA CYS A 201 -1.61 -7.10 9.38
C CYS A 201 -0.19 -6.49 9.42
N GLY A 202 0.53 -6.64 10.55
CA GLY A 202 1.92 -6.24 10.66
C GLY A 202 2.84 -6.93 9.66
N GLU A 203 2.71 -8.26 9.51
CA GLU A 203 3.44 -9.03 8.49
C GLU A 203 3.09 -8.58 7.06
N GLU A 204 1.82 -8.29 6.79
CA GLU A 204 1.39 -7.91 5.44
C GLU A 204 1.96 -6.56 4.98
N VAL A 205 2.17 -5.63 5.91
CA VAL A 205 2.86 -4.36 5.65
C VAL A 205 4.36 -4.58 5.39
N GLU A 206 5.01 -5.48 6.12
CA GLU A 206 6.40 -5.87 5.83
C GLU A 206 6.52 -6.56 4.47
N ASP A 207 5.57 -7.43 4.13
CA ASP A 207 5.50 -8.09 2.83
C ASP A 207 5.32 -7.07 1.70
N ALA A 208 4.51 -6.02 1.90
CA ALA A 208 4.34 -4.94 0.93
C ALA A 208 5.67 -4.21 0.67
N LEU A 209 6.46 -3.93 1.71
CA LEU A 209 7.81 -3.35 1.56
C LEU A 209 8.74 -4.33 0.84
N ALA A 210 8.72 -5.62 1.19
CA ALA A 210 9.55 -6.64 0.57
C ALA A 210 9.25 -6.77 -0.94
N ILE A 211 7.96 -6.81 -1.30
CA ILE A 211 7.50 -6.79 -2.70
C ILE A 211 8.00 -5.53 -3.41
N TYR A 212 7.84 -4.34 -2.81
CA TYR A 212 8.30 -3.10 -3.41
C TYR A 212 9.80 -3.14 -3.71
N ARG A 213 10.62 -3.58 -2.76
CA ARG A 213 12.08 -3.75 -2.95
C ARG A 213 12.38 -4.73 -4.08
N ALA A 214 11.74 -5.91 -4.06
CA ALA A 214 11.92 -6.93 -5.09
C ALA A 214 11.53 -6.43 -6.50
N MET A 215 10.48 -5.61 -6.61
CA MET A 215 10.08 -4.94 -7.84
C MET A 215 11.15 -3.96 -8.34
N CYS A 216 11.71 -3.14 -7.46
CA CYS A 216 12.80 -2.22 -7.79
C CYS A 216 14.04 -2.96 -8.27
N GLU A 217 14.44 -4.02 -7.57
CA GLU A 217 15.57 -4.85 -7.97
C GLU A 217 15.32 -5.56 -9.31
N ALA A 218 14.14 -6.12 -9.52
CA ALA A 218 13.77 -6.76 -10.77
C ALA A 218 13.87 -5.78 -11.95
N LYS A 219 13.41 -4.54 -11.75
CA LYS A 219 13.55 -3.47 -12.74
C LYS A 219 15.02 -3.17 -13.06
N HIS A 220 15.86 -3.02 -12.04
CA HIS A 220 17.29 -2.78 -12.24
C HIS A 220 17.98 -3.94 -12.99
N ARG A 221 17.67 -5.20 -12.64
CA ARG A 221 18.19 -6.38 -13.33
C ARG A 221 17.77 -6.40 -14.80
N ASN A 222 16.50 -6.11 -15.10
CA ASN A 222 15.98 -6.08 -16.46
C ASN A 222 16.64 -4.98 -17.31
N ASP A 223 16.82 -3.78 -16.75
CA ASP A 223 17.47 -2.67 -17.46
C ASP A 223 18.94 -2.97 -17.77
N ALA A 224 19.66 -3.54 -16.80
CA ALA A 224 21.04 -3.97 -16.99
C ALA A 224 21.15 -5.06 -18.08
N GLY A 225 20.25 -6.04 -18.06
CA GLY A 225 20.17 -7.09 -19.08
C GLY A 225 19.90 -6.52 -20.47
N LEU A 226 18.93 -5.61 -20.60
CA LEU A 226 18.61 -4.94 -21.86
C LEU A 226 19.79 -4.12 -22.39
N LYS A 227 20.51 -3.40 -21.51
CA LYS A 227 21.72 -2.65 -21.89
C LYS A 227 22.80 -3.58 -22.43
N ARG A 228 23.03 -4.73 -21.79
CA ARG A 228 23.98 -5.75 -22.25
C ARG A 228 23.60 -6.32 -23.62
N LEU A 229 22.32 -6.66 -23.83
CA LEU A 229 21.83 -7.15 -25.12
C LEU A 229 22.02 -6.12 -26.24
N LYS A 230 21.71 -4.84 -25.98
CA LYS A 230 21.94 -3.75 -26.95
C LYS A 230 23.43 -3.60 -27.31
N GLN A 231 24.33 -3.76 -26.34
CA GLN A 231 25.78 -3.71 -26.59
C GLN A 231 26.25 -4.90 -27.43
N LEU A 232 25.79 -6.12 -27.14
CA LEU A 232 26.12 -7.30 -27.93
C LEU A 232 25.63 -7.18 -29.37
N ARG A 233 24.38 -6.72 -29.57
CA ARG A 233 23.83 -6.49 -30.92
C ARG A 233 24.64 -5.49 -31.73
N ARG A 234 25.20 -4.44 -31.11
CA ARG A 234 26.09 -3.48 -31.78
C ARG A 234 27.43 -4.10 -32.18
N ARG A 235 27.99 -5.00 -31.36
CA ARG A 235 29.26 -5.68 -31.65
C ARG A 235 29.13 -6.77 -32.72
N LEU A 236 27.96 -7.39 -32.81
CA LEU A 236 27.66 -8.43 -33.79
C LEU A 236 27.05 -7.88 -35.08
N ALA A 237 26.77 -6.58 -35.15
CA ALA A 237 26.32 -5.96 -36.40
C ALA A 237 27.48 -6.00 -37.41
N PRO A 238 27.27 -6.53 -38.63
CA PRO A 238 28.31 -6.55 -39.65
C PRO A 238 28.78 -5.12 -39.93
N VAL A 239 30.09 -4.94 -40.08
CA VAL A 239 30.65 -3.67 -40.58
C VAL A 239 30.11 -3.51 -41.99
N ALA A 240 29.32 -2.46 -42.21
CA ALA A 240 28.82 -2.14 -43.55
C ALA A 240 30.04 -1.91 -44.46
N SER A 241 30.24 -2.83 -45.41
CA SER A 241 31.19 -2.75 -46.51
C SER A 241 30.66 -1.82 -47.60
#